data_AF-A0A061GM34-F1
#
_entry.id   AF-A0A061GM34-F1
#
_cell.length_a   1.000
_cell.length_b   1.000
_cell.length_c   1.000
_cell.angle_alpha   90.00
_cell.angle_beta   90.00
_cell.angle_gamma   90.00
#
_symmetry.space_group_name_H-M   'P 1'
#
loop_
_entity.id
_entity.type
_entity.pdbx_description
1 polymer ?
#
loop_
_entity_poly.entity_id
_entity_poly.type
_entity_poly.pdbx_seq_one_letter_code
_entity_poly.pdbx_strand_id
1 'polypeptide(L)'
;MGWIISFYLCHLQTGRFRQFWDEAAKSRHIVEAVPGFEQAIQTYAIHVLSLTYQKIPRPVLAEAINIEGLSLDKFLEHQAANSGWILEKGHGRGQLIILPRNEFNHPELKKSAADSVPLEHITRIFPILG
;
A
#
# COMPACT_ATOMS: atom_id res chain seq x y z
N MET A 1 25.60 -2.13 10.64
CA MET A 1 24.99 -2.00 9.30
C MET A 1 23.71 -2.84 9.13
N GLY A 2 23.68 -4.14 9.42
CA GLY A 2 22.49 -4.99 9.19
C GLY A 2 21.24 -4.68 10.03
N TRP A 3 21.41 -4.21 11.27
CA TRP A 3 20.29 -3.86 12.16
C TRP A 3 19.52 -2.61 11.73
N ILE A 4 20.20 -1.67 11.07
CA ILE A 4 19.61 -0.41 10.60
C ILE A 4 18.66 -0.68 9.43
N ILE A 5 19.10 -1.52 8.48
CA ILE A 5 18.28 -1.92 7.33
C ILE A 5 17.04 -2.69 7.78
N SER A 6 17.17 -3.60 8.75
CA SER A 6 16.04 -4.35 9.29
C SER A 6 15.03 -3.46 10.04
N PHE A 7 15.50 -2.43 10.75
CA PHE A 7 14.66 -1.48 11.44
C PHE A 7 13.83 -0.63 10.46
N TYR A 8 14.46 -0.06 9.44
CA TYR A 8 13.76 0.70 8.40
C TYR A 8 12.76 -0.15 7.61
N LEU A 9 13.09 -1.41 7.33
CA LEU A 9 12.18 -2.34 6.66
C LEU A 9 10.92 -2.60 7.51
N CYS A 10 11.04 -2.70 8.83
CA CYS A 10 9.91 -2.91 9.72
C CYS A 10 8.92 -1.74 9.68
N HIS A 11 9.40 -0.49 9.58
CA HIS A 11 8.53 0.68 9.46
C HIS A 11 7.77 0.70 8.13
N LEU A 12 8.42 0.30 7.03
CA LEU A 12 7.79 0.17 5.71
C LEU A 12 6.78 -0.97 5.69
N GLN A 13 7.13 -2.12 6.27
CA GLN A 13 6.28 -3.31 6.35
C GLN A 13 5.05 -3.10 7.25
N THR A 14 5.13 -2.19 8.23
CA THR A 14 4.01 -1.82 9.11
C THR A 14 3.23 -0.58 8.64
N GLY A 15 3.58 -0.01 7.47
CA GLY A 15 2.91 1.16 6.90
C GLY A 15 3.13 2.47 7.67
N ARG A 16 4.15 2.54 8.54
CA ARG A 16 4.47 3.74 9.35
C ARG A 16 5.40 4.69 8.60
N PHE A 17 4.95 5.19 7.45
CA PHE A 17 5.73 6.04 6.55
C PHE A 17 6.21 7.34 7.20
N ARG A 18 5.39 7.98 8.05
CA ARG A 18 5.77 9.22 8.75
C ARG A 18 6.98 9.04 9.67
N GLN A 19 6.97 7.96 10.47
CA GLN A 19 8.10 7.63 11.35
C GLN A 19 9.35 7.24 10.55
N PHE A 20 9.19 6.58 9.40
CA PHE A 20 10.30 6.28 8.51
C PHE A 20 10.98 7.56 8.02
N TRP A 21 10.21 8.55 7.55
CA TRP A 21 10.75 9.82 7.07
C TRP A 21 11.42 10.62 8.21
N ASP A 22 10.85 10.61 9.41
CA ASP A 22 11.44 11.25 10.59
C ASP A 22 12.80 10.62 10.99
N GLU A 23 12.92 9.29 10.92
CA GLU A 23 14.18 8.58 11.19
C GLU A 23 15.20 8.72 10.05
N ALA A 24 14.74 8.70 8.80
CA ALA A 24 15.58 8.93 7.62
C ALA A 24 16.19 10.34 7.63
N ALA A 25 15.44 11.35 8.08
CA ALA A 25 15.93 12.71 8.23
C ALA A 25 17.09 12.83 9.23
N LYS A 26 17.10 12.00 10.29
CA LYS A 26 18.20 11.96 11.28
C LYS A 26 19.47 11.33 10.72
N SER A 27 19.34 10.49 9.68
CA SER A 27 20.43 9.74 9.06
C SER A 27 20.72 10.21 7.62
N ARG A 28 20.48 11.49 7.32
CA ARG A 28 20.52 12.06 5.96
C ARG A 28 21.80 11.75 5.17
N HIS A 29 22.95 11.71 5.84
CA HIS A 29 24.26 11.38 5.24
C HIS A 29 24.37 9.95 4.67
N ILE A 30 23.55 9.00 5.15
CA ILE A 30 23.51 7.61 4.65
C ILE A 30 22.52 7.49 3.49
N VAL A 31 21.44 8.27 3.56
CA VAL A 31 20.33 8.24 2.61
C VAL A 31 20.70 8.96 1.30
N GLU A 32 21.42 10.08 1.39
CA GLU A 32 21.93 10.83 0.23
C GLU A 32 23.08 10.10 -0.50
N ALA A 33 23.71 9.12 0.16
CA ALA A 33 24.77 8.30 -0.45
C ALA A 33 24.24 7.30 -1.48
N VAL A 34 22.92 7.07 -1.55
CA VAL A 34 22.29 6.11 -2.45
C VAL A 34 21.42 6.86 -3.49
N PRO A 35 21.89 6.98 -4.75
CA PRO A 35 21.10 7.60 -5.81
C PRO A 35 19.75 6.89 -6.00
N GLY A 36 18.66 7.67 -5.99
CA GLY A 36 17.31 7.15 -6.24
C GLY A 36 16.62 6.48 -5.05
N PHE A 37 17.21 6.53 -3.84
CA PHE A 37 16.61 5.94 -2.64
C PHE A 37 15.21 6.50 -2.35
N GLU A 38 15.03 7.82 -2.35
CA GLU A 38 13.74 8.44 -2.08
C GLU A 38 12.66 8.01 -3.09
N GLN A 39 13.00 7.92 -4.38
CA GLN A 39 12.08 7.47 -5.43
C GLN A 39 11.68 6.00 -5.26
N ALA A 40 12.60 5.14 -4.84
CA ALA A 40 12.30 3.74 -4.55
C ALA A 40 11.33 3.61 -3.36
N ILE A 41 11.53 4.40 -2.30
CA ILE A 41 10.62 4.45 -1.15
C ILE A 41 9.24 4.99 -1.54
N GLN A 42 9.19 6.06 -2.33
CA GLN A 42 7.93 6.62 -2.81
C GLN A 42 7.15 5.60 -3.63
N THR A 43 7.84 4.91 -4.56
CA THR A 43 7.23 3.86 -5.40
C THR A 43 6.70 2.70 -4.54
N TYR A 44 7.46 2.29 -3.52
CA TYR A 44 7.01 1.29 -2.57
C TYR A 44 5.78 1.74 -1.77
N ALA A 45 5.78 2.98 -1.25
CA ALA A 45 4.67 3.54 -0.50
C ALA A 45 3.39 3.60 -1.35
N ILE A 46 3.50 4.06 -2.60
CA ILE A 46 2.40 4.09 -3.56
C ILE A 46 1.89 2.69 -3.83
N HIS A 47 2.78 1.73 -4.04
CA HIS A 47 2.39 0.35 -4.32
C HIS A 47 1.61 -0.25 -3.15
N VAL A 48 2.11 -0.15 -1.92
CA VAL A 48 1.43 -0.63 -0.71
C VAL A 48 0.06 0.04 -0.53
N LEU A 49 -0.01 1.36 -0.73
CA LEU A 49 -1.27 2.10 -0.67
C LEU A 49 -2.26 1.66 -1.75
N SER A 50 -1.79 1.35 -2.96
CA SER A 50 -2.63 0.85 -4.05
C SER A 50 -3.22 -0.54 -3.82
N LEU A 51 -2.55 -1.36 -3.01
CA LEU A 51 -3.06 -2.67 -2.60
C LEU A 51 -4.08 -2.56 -1.47
N THR A 52 -3.91 -1.59 -0.57
CA THR A 52 -4.65 -1.52 0.69
C THR A 52 -5.85 -0.57 0.65
N TYR A 53 -5.81 0.45 -0.20
CA TYR A 53 -6.87 1.46 -0.28
C TYR A 53 -7.36 1.66 -1.70
N GLN A 54 -8.69 1.66 -1.86
CA GLN A 54 -9.33 2.14 -3.09
C GLN A 54 -9.42 3.66 -3.13
N LYS A 55 -9.65 4.30 -1.96
CA LYS A 55 -9.82 5.75 -1.82
C LYS A 55 -8.88 6.24 -0.72
N ILE A 56 -8.05 7.23 -1.05
CA ILE A 56 -7.03 7.79 -0.15
C ILE A 56 -7.23 9.30 -0.02
N PRO A 57 -7.30 9.85 1.19
CA PRO A 57 -7.24 11.29 1.38
C PRO A 57 -5.89 11.86 0.94
N ARG A 58 -5.91 12.99 0.22
CA ARG A 58 -4.69 13.71 -0.18
C ARG A 58 -3.65 13.90 0.93
N PRO A 59 -4.00 14.32 2.17
CA PRO A 59 -2.98 14.50 3.21
C PRO A 59 -2.30 13.18 3.60
N VAL A 60 -3.01 12.05 3.58
CA VAL A 60 -2.43 10.74 3.88
C VAL A 60 -1.43 10.32 2.81
N LEU A 61 -1.76 10.56 1.54
CA LEU A 61 -0.81 10.29 0.45
C LEU A 61 0.43 11.19 0.55
N ALA A 62 0.22 12.49 0.80
CA ALA A 62 1.29 13.48 0.94
C ALA A 62 2.31 13.07 2.00
N GLU A 63 1.82 12.63 3.17
CA GLU A 63 2.64 12.15 4.27
C GLU A 63 3.37 10.84 3.93
N ALA A 64 2.74 9.94 3.18
CA ALA A 64 3.33 8.65 2.84
C ALA A 64 4.52 8.80 1.86
N ILE A 65 4.37 9.66 0.85
CA ILE A 65 5.40 9.89 -0.17
C ILE A 65 6.36 11.05 0.20
N ASN A 66 6.07 11.77 1.28
CA ASN A 66 6.80 12.97 1.74
C ASN A 66 6.92 14.04 0.63
N ILE A 67 5.82 14.30 -0.06
CA ILE A 67 5.72 15.35 -1.10
C ILE A 67 4.51 16.21 -0.77
N GLU A 68 4.73 17.54 -0.76
CA GLU A 68 3.69 18.52 -0.45
C GLU A 68 3.61 19.63 -1.51
N GLY A 69 2.55 20.45 -1.42
CA GLY A 69 2.34 21.62 -2.26
C GLY A 69 2.25 21.32 -3.76
N LEU A 70 2.82 22.21 -4.58
CA LEU A 70 2.80 22.15 -6.05
C LEU A 70 3.44 20.87 -6.62
N SER A 71 4.40 20.29 -5.91
CA SER A 71 5.03 19.03 -6.33
C SER A 71 4.07 17.86 -6.24
N LEU A 72 3.22 17.85 -5.20
CA LEU A 72 2.17 16.85 -5.04
C LEU A 72 1.09 17.00 -6.12
N ASP A 73 0.74 18.24 -6.49
CA ASP A 73 -0.21 18.49 -7.59
C ASP A 73 0.28 17.90 -8.90
N LYS A 74 1.52 18.21 -9.30
CA LYS A 74 2.14 17.67 -10.52
C LYS A 74 2.22 16.14 -10.49
N PHE A 75 2.57 15.57 -9.34
CA PHE A 75 2.62 14.13 -9.17
C PHE A 75 1.24 13.49 -9.38
N LEU A 76 0.19 14.04 -8.75
CA LEU A 76 -1.19 13.56 -8.89
C LEU A 76 -1.71 13.68 -10.32
N GLU A 77 -1.42 14.78 -11.01
CA GLU A 77 -1.77 14.97 -12.42
C GLU A 77 -1.09 13.92 -13.32
N HIS A 78 0.21 13.66 -13.10
CA HIS A 78 0.94 12.62 -13.82
C HIS A 78 0.35 11.23 -13.57
N GLN A 79 0.01 10.89 -12.33
CA GLN A 79 -0.60 9.61 -11.99
C GLN A 79 -2.02 9.47 -12.55
N ALA A 80 -2.79 10.55 -12.58
CA ALA A 80 -4.11 10.56 -13.21
C ALA A 80 -4.01 10.32 -14.72
N ALA A 81 -3.02 10.92 -15.39
CA ALA A 81 -2.80 10.76 -16.83
C ALA A 81 -2.25 9.38 -17.21
N ASN A 82 -1.33 8.83 -16.43
CA ASN A 82 -0.53 7.65 -16.83
C ASN A 82 -0.88 6.37 -16.10
N SER A 83 -1.59 6.45 -14.97
CA SER A 83 -1.80 5.32 -14.07
C SER A 83 -3.27 5.11 -13.68
N GLY A 84 -4.19 5.86 -14.29
CA GLY A 84 -5.64 5.66 -14.12
C GLY A 84 -6.19 6.12 -12.76
N TRP A 85 -5.48 7.01 -12.07
CA TRP A 85 -5.95 7.58 -10.80
C TRP A 85 -7.05 8.61 -11.05
N ILE A 86 -8.05 8.65 -10.18
CA ILE A 86 -9.15 9.62 -10.27
C ILE A 86 -9.08 10.57 -9.08
N LEU A 87 -9.04 11.87 -9.36
CA LEU A 87 -9.02 12.92 -8.34
C LEU A 87 -10.45 13.40 -8.07
N GLU A 88 -11.03 12.95 -6.97
CA GLU A 88 -12.37 13.34 -6.53
C GLU A 88 -12.27 14.57 -5.63
N LYS A 89 -12.77 15.72 -6.10
CA LYS A 89 -12.85 16.94 -5.28
C LYS A 89 -14.08 16.83 -4.38
N GLY A 90 -13.88 16.54 -3.10
CA GLY A 90 -14.98 16.50 -2.13
C GLY A 90 -15.57 17.88 -1.88
N HIS A 91 -16.90 18.00 -1.93
CA HIS A 91 -17.65 19.21 -1.55
C HIS A 91 -17.55 19.50 -0.04
N GLY A 92 -16.36 19.91 0.42
CA GLY A 92 -16.10 20.35 1.81
C GLY A 92 -15.32 19.37 2.70
N ARG A 93 -14.95 18.18 2.22
CA ARG A 93 -14.20 17.15 3.01
C ARG A 93 -12.78 16.83 2.49
N GLY A 94 -12.19 17.73 1.72
CA GLY A 94 -10.86 17.55 1.15
C GLY A 94 -10.84 16.69 -0.12
N GLN A 95 -9.73 16.75 -0.86
CA GLN A 95 -9.53 16.00 -2.10
C GLN A 95 -9.25 14.53 -1.80
N LEU A 96 -10.00 13.63 -2.44
CA LEU A 96 -9.80 12.19 -2.38
C LEU A 96 -9.16 11.71 -3.68
N ILE A 97 -8.25 10.75 -3.57
CA ILE A 97 -7.60 10.08 -4.69
C ILE A 97 -8.15 8.66 -4.74
N ILE A 98 -8.75 8.30 -5.86
CA ILE A 98 -9.24 6.95 -6.12
C ILE A 98 -8.19 6.23 -6.94
N LEU A 99 -7.70 5.11 -6.42
CA LEU A 99 -6.72 4.27 -7.09
C LEU A 99 -7.42 3.24 -8.00
N PRO A 100 -6.76 2.81 -9.10
CA PRO A 100 -7.30 1.77 -9.97
C PRO A 100 -7.63 0.51 -9.20
N ARG A 101 -8.76 -0.14 -9.55
CA ARG A 101 -9.15 -1.40 -8.92
C ARG A 101 -8.16 -2.50 -9.25
N ASN A 102 -7.78 -3.28 -8.23
CA ASN A 102 -6.99 -4.50 -8.33
C ASN A 102 -7.59 -5.58 -7.40
N GLU A 103 -7.12 -6.81 -7.51
CA GLU A 103 -7.61 -7.98 -6.75
C GLU A 103 -7.56 -7.82 -5.22
N PHE A 104 -6.82 -6.83 -4.70
CA PHE A 104 -6.57 -6.63 -3.28
C PHE A 104 -7.31 -5.42 -2.69
N ASN A 105 -7.65 -4.43 -3.52
CA ASN A 105 -8.17 -3.14 -3.07
C ASN A 105 -9.68 -2.98 -3.23
N HIS A 106 -10.42 -4.08 -3.40
CA HIS A 106 -11.88 -4.06 -3.38
C HIS A 106 -12.44 -5.23 -2.56
N PRO A 107 -13.52 -5.00 -1.80
CA PRO A 107 -14.14 -6.06 -1.03
C PRO A 107 -14.86 -7.02 -1.97
N GLU A 108 -14.20 -8.12 -2.33
CA GLU A 108 -14.86 -9.25 -2.96
C GLU A 108 -15.45 -10.17 -1.89
N LEU A 109 -16.76 -10.45 -2.00
CA LEU A 109 -17.37 -11.58 -1.32
C LEU A 109 -16.89 -12.86 -2.00
N LYS A 110 -15.72 -13.36 -1.61
CA LYS A 110 -15.31 -14.73 -1.95
C LYS A 110 -16.22 -15.67 -1.19
N LYS A 111 -17.31 -16.10 -1.84
CA LYS A 111 -18.10 -17.25 -1.37
C LYS A 111 -17.17 -18.46 -1.42
N SER A 112 -16.59 -18.83 -0.28
CA SER A 112 -15.94 -20.14 -0.11
C SER A 112 -17.02 -21.22 -0.22
N ALA A 113 -17.40 -21.58 -1.45
CA ALA A 113 -18.10 -22.83 -1.73
C ALA A 113 -17.14 -24.04 -1.65
N ALA A 114 -15.88 -23.82 -1.22
CA ALA A 114 -14.80 -24.80 -1.17
C ALA A 114 -14.39 -25.23 0.24
N ASP A 115 -14.96 -24.64 1.31
CA ASP A 115 -14.66 -25.03 2.70
C ASP A 115 -15.66 -26.07 3.26
N SER A 116 -16.57 -26.59 2.42
CA SER A 116 -17.34 -27.79 2.76
C SER A 116 -16.69 -28.99 2.08
N VAL A 117 -15.93 -29.78 2.84
CA VAL A 117 -15.57 -31.12 2.38
C VAL A 117 -16.88 -31.94 2.31
N PRO A 118 -17.29 -32.44 1.13
CA PRO A 118 -18.48 -33.28 1.03
C PRO A 118 -18.31 -34.52 1.91
N LEU A 119 -19.37 -34.92 2.64
CA LEU A 119 -19.33 -36.09 3.54
C LEU A 119 -18.82 -37.37 2.83
N GLU A 120 -19.11 -37.47 1.53
CA GLU A 120 -18.66 -38.53 0.63
C GLU A 120 -17.14 -38.60 0.37
N HIS A 121 -16.39 -37.52 0.64
CA HIS A 121 -14.92 -37.58 0.72
C HIS A 121 -14.41 -38.06 2.08
N ILE A 122 -15.19 -37.90 3.16
CA ILE A 122 -14.84 -38.35 4.51
C ILE A 122 -15.06 -39.87 4.66
N THR A 123 -16.09 -40.44 4.04
CA THR A 123 -16.40 -41.88 4.13
C THR A 123 -15.36 -42.80 3.48
N ARG A 124 -14.47 -42.29 2.62
CA ARG A 124 -13.33 -43.05 2.07
C ARG A 124 -12.18 -43.21 3.06
N ILE A 125 -12.12 -42.39 4.11
CA ILE A 125 -11.03 -42.38 5.09
C ILE A 125 -11.37 -43.31 6.27
N PHE A 126 -12.66 -43.61 6.48
CA PHE A 126 -13.10 -44.61 7.45
C PHE A 126 -13.33 -45.95 6.75
N PRO A 127 -12.46 -46.95 6.91
CA PRO A 127 -12.83 -48.31 6.57
C PRO A 127 -14.04 -48.69 7.40
N ILE A 128 -15.07 -49.19 6.73
CA ILE A 128 -16.30 -49.74 7.30
C ILE A 128 -15.87 -50.68 8.43
N LEU A 129 -16.17 -50.31 9.68
CA LEU A 129 -16.14 -51.23 10.81
C LEU A 129 -17.09 -52.37 10.45
N GLY A 130 -16.51 -53.54 10.14
CA GLY A 130 -17.24 -54.80 10.00
C GLY A 130 -17.91 -55.21 11.30
#